data_AF-A0A7J0BTR4-F1
#
_entry.id   AF-A0A7J0BTR4-F1
#
_cell.length_a   1.000
_cell.length_b   1.000
_cell.length_c   1.000
_cell.angle_alpha   90.00
_cell.angle_beta   90.00
_cell.angle_gamma   90.00
#
_symmetry.space_group_name_H-M   'P 1'
#
loop_
_entity.id
_entity.type
_entity.pdbx_description
1 polymer ?
#
loop_
_entity_poly.entity_id
_entity_poly.type
_entity_poly.pdbx_seq_one_letter_code
_entity_poly.pdbx_strand_id
1 'polypeptide(L)' 'MGGGGKSYSPPAPVAPPPPPDPPAETQGETEASRKAREDERKAQLAAMGRESTIITGALGDTSQANIHRKQLLGQ' A
#
# COMPACT_ATOMS: atom_id res chain seq x y z
N MET A 1 28.92 -4.33 -52.32
CA MET A 1 29.46 -3.21 -51.50
C MET A 1 28.37 -2.16 -51.37
N GLY A 2 28.03 -1.72 -50.16
CA GLY A 2 27.20 -0.53 -49.94
C GLY A 2 25.92 -0.75 -49.14
N GLY A 3 26.04 -1.22 -47.90
CA GLY A 3 24.96 -1.10 -46.91
C GLY A 3 24.79 0.35 -46.47
N GLY A 4 23.56 0.75 -46.16
CA GLY A 4 23.25 2.12 -45.74
C GLY A 4 21.83 2.23 -45.17
N GLY A 5 21.53 1.42 -44.16
CA GLY A 5 20.31 1.58 -43.37
C GLY A 5 20.37 2.90 -42.59
N LYS A 6 19.49 3.85 -42.91
CA LYS A 6 19.35 5.11 -42.17
C LYS A 6 18.70 4.78 -40.82
N SER A 7 19.50 4.67 -39.77
CA SER A 7 19.04 4.53 -38.40
C SER A 7 18.47 5.87 -37.92
N TYR A 8 17.15 5.95 -37.77
CA TYR A 8 16.49 7.05 -37.07
C TYR A 8 16.61 6.82 -35.56
N SER A 9 17.35 7.68 -34.86
CA SER A 9 17.34 7.73 -33.41
C SER A 9 16.36 8.81 -32.97
N PRO A 10 15.26 8.49 -32.29
CA PRO A 10 14.39 9.51 -31.74
C PRO A 10 15.14 10.32 -30.66
N PRO A 11 14.81 11.62 -30.51
CA PRO A 11 15.36 12.44 -29.45
C PRO A 11 14.95 11.88 -28.08
N ALA A 12 15.84 12.02 -27.10
CA ALA A 12 15.57 11.57 -25.74
C ALA A 12 14.38 12.35 -25.14
N PRO A 13 13.49 11.69 -24.39
CA PRO A 13 12.38 12.35 -23.73
C PRO A 13 12.89 13.36 -22.68
N VAL A 14 12.20 14.50 -22.58
CA VAL A 14 12.49 15.51 -21.56
C VAL A 14 12.21 14.92 -20.18
N ALA A 15 13.13 15.11 -19.25
CA ALA A 15 12.98 14.64 -17.87
C ALA A 15 11.77 15.33 -17.21
N PRO A 16 10.97 14.59 -16.40
CA PRO A 16 9.89 15.20 -15.66
C PRO A 16 10.43 16.22 -14.65
N PRO A 17 9.62 17.25 -14.30
CA PRO A 17 9.99 18.20 -13.26
C PRO A 17 10.23 17.45 -11.93
N PRO A 18 11.12 17.96 -11.08
CA PRO A 18 11.33 17.39 -9.76
C PRO A 18 10.02 17.43 -8.95
N PRO A 19 9.79 16.43 -8.07
CA PRO A 19 8.65 16.45 -7.17
C PRO A 19 8.71 17.70 -6.27
N PRO A 20 7.55 18.20 -5.81
CA PRO A 20 7.51 19.31 -4.86
C PRO A 20 8.26 18.93 -3.58
N ASP A 21 8.88 19.94 -2.96
CA ASP A 21 9.52 19.77 -1.66
C ASP A 21 8.51 19.26 -0.62
N PRO A 22 8.92 18.37 0.30
CA PRO A 22 8.05 17.94 1.38
C PRO A 22 7.61 19.16 2.20
N PRO A 23 6.38 19.16 2.72
CA PRO A 23 5.92 20.24 3.58
C PRO A 23 6.89 20.38 4.76
N ALA A 24 7.32 21.62 5.02
CA ALA A 24 8.17 21.91 6.17
C ALA A 24 7.49 21.36 7.43
N GLU A 25 8.21 20.49 8.17
CA GLU A 25 7.74 20.00 9.46
C GLU A 25 7.37 21.23 10.29
N THR A 26 6.10 21.34 10.69
CA THR A 26 5.66 22.43 11.54
C THR A 26 6.48 22.34 12.82
N GLN A 27 7.40 23.30 13.01
CA GLN A 27 8.18 23.47 14.22
C GLN A 27 7.22 23.80 15.37
N GLY A 28 6.57 22.80 15.92
CA GLY A 28 5.45 23.00 16.85
C GLY A 28 4.76 21.73 17.32
N GLU A 29 5.19 20.54 16.88
CA GLU A 29 4.75 19.31 17.54
C GLU A 29 5.59 19.08 18.79
N THR A 30 5.07 19.57 19.91
CA THR A 30 5.57 19.16 21.23
C THR A 30 5.51 17.63 21.34
N GLU A 31 6.43 17.02 22.10
CA GLU A 31 6.41 15.57 22.36
C GLU A 31 5.05 15.09 22.89
N ALA A 32 4.33 15.96 23.62
CA ALA A 32 2.98 15.70 24.10
C ALA A 32 1.97 15.50 22.96
N SER A 33 2.04 16.30 21.88
CA SER A 33 1.16 16.17 20.72
C SER A 33 1.42 14.89 19.94
N ARG A 34 2.70 14.49 19.80
CA ARG A 34 3.07 13.22 19.17
C ARG A 34 2.56 12.03 19.98
N LYS A 35 2.79 12.06 21.29
CA LYS A 35 2.33 11.02 22.21
C LYS A 35 0.80 10.88 22.21
N ALA A 36 0.06 11.98 22.22
CA ALA A 36 -1.40 11.95 22.16
C ALA A 36 -1.91 11.26 20.88
N ARG A 37 -1.33 11.59 19.70
CA ARG A 37 -1.70 10.93 18.44
C ARG A 37 -1.31 9.46 18.40
N GLU A 38 -0.15 9.11 18.95
CA GLU A 38 0.29 7.72 19.05
C GLU A 38 -0.63 6.89 19.96
N ASP A 39 -1.05 7.46 21.09
CA ASP A 39 -1.96 6.81 22.04
C ASP A 39 -3.36 6.65 21.42
N GLU A 40 -3.88 7.65 20.72
CA GLU A 40 -5.12 7.55 19.94
C GLU A 40 -5.04 6.46 18.87
N ARG A 41 -3.93 6.42 18.11
CA ARG A 41 -3.70 5.40 17.08
C ARG A 41 -3.66 4.00 17.70
N LYS A 42 -2.97 3.83 18.83
CA LYS A 42 -2.92 2.56 19.55
C LYS A 42 -4.29 2.13 20.06
N ALA A 43 -5.08 3.06 20.61
CA ALA A 43 -6.43 2.78 21.07
C ALA A 43 -7.35 2.35 19.91
N GLN A 44 -7.27 3.01 18.76
CA GLN A 44 -8.01 2.64 17.56
C GLN A 44 -7.63 1.25 17.05
N LEU A 45 -6.32 0.95 16.97
CA LEU A 45 -5.84 -0.36 16.55
C LEU A 45 -6.27 -1.47 17.54
N ALA A 46 -6.23 -1.19 18.84
CA ALA A 46 -6.71 -2.13 19.85
C ALA A 46 -8.23 -2.38 19.75
N ALA A 47 -9.02 -1.32 19.47
CA ALA A 47 -10.47 -1.42 19.31
C ALA A 47 -10.88 -2.19 18.04
N MET A 48 -10.12 -2.05 16.94
CA MET A 48 -10.37 -2.79 15.70
C MET A 48 -10.02 -4.29 15.82
N GLY A 49 -9.25 -4.69 16.84
CA GLY A 49 -8.98 -6.09 17.15
C GLY A 49 -8.28 -6.85 16.03
N ARG A 50 -8.44 -8.19 16.04
CA ARG A 50 -7.76 -9.12 15.11
C ARG A 50 -8.14 -8.88 13.64
N GLU A 51 -9.31 -8.31 13.37
CA GLU A 51 -9.79 -8.04 12.01
C GLU A 51 -8.92 -7.03 11.26
N SER A 52 -8.30 -6.08 11.97
CA SER A 52 -7.44 -5.04 11.38
C SER A 52 -5.95 -5.38 11.35
N THR A 53 -5.55 -6.44 12.05
CA THR A 53 -4.17 -6.91 12.05
C THR A 53 -3.98 -7.81 10.84
N ILE A 54 -2.95 -7.55 10.03
CA ILE A 54 -2.61 -8.37 8.86
C ILE A 54 -2.65 -9.86 9.27
N ILE A 55 -3.66 -10.57 8.78
CA ILE A 55 -3.96 -11.96 9.16
C ILE A 55 -2.92 -12.93 8.57
N THR A 56 -2.00 -12.44 7.72
CA THR A 56 -0.97 -13.24 7.03
C THR A 56 0.23 -13.63 7.92
N GLY A 57 0.11 -13.59 9.25
CA GLY A 57 1.10 -14.19 10.16
C GLY A 57 1.15 -15.72 10.03
N ALA A 58 2.03 -16.39 10.79
CA ALA A 58 2.27 -17.84 10.65
C ALA A 58 1.03 -18.74 10.84
N LEU A 59 0.00 -18.26 11.54
CA LEU A 59 -1.25 -18.99 11.77
C LEU A 59 -2.34 -18.71 10.71
N GLY A 60 -2.16 -17.69 9.87
CA GLY A 60 -3.09 -17.36 8.79
C GLY A 60 -4.52 -17.01 9.21
N ASP A 61 -5.41 -17.03 8.21
CA ASP A 61 -6.84 -16.86 8.41
C ASP A 61 -7.47 -18.17 8.91
N THR A 62 -8.15 -18.07 10.06
CA THR A 62 -8.85 -19.18 10.71
C THR A 62 -10.37 -19.08 10.54
N SER A 63 -10.84 -18.14 9.73
CA SER A 63 -12.26 -17.98 9.42
C SER A 63 -12.79 -19.19 8.66
N GLN A 64 -14.09 -19.46 8.81
CA GLN A 64 -14.75 -20.46 7.98
C GLN A 64 -14.88 -19.93 6.55
N ALA A 65 -14.28 -20.63 5.59
CA ALA A 65 -14.39 -20.27 4.18
C ALA A 65 -15.85 -20.39 3.69
N ASN A 66 -16.34 -19.34 3.01
CA ASN A 66 -17.65 -19.37 2.37
C ASN A 66 -17.59 -20.22 1.09
N ILE A 67 -17.84 -21.52 1.23
CA ILE A 67 -17.83 -22.49 0.13
C ILE A 67 -19.26 -22.83 -0.32
N HIS A 68 -19.51 -22.72 -1.62
CA HIS A 68 -20.74 -23.22 -2.24
C HIS A 68 -20.48 -24.62 -2.78
N ARG A 69 -21.01 -25.65 -2.11
CA ARG A 69 -21.00 -27.02 -2.64
C ARG A 69 -22.08 -27.15 -3.70
N LYS A 70 -21.70 -27.49 -4.93
CA LYS A 70 -22.66 -27.83 -5.99
C LYS A 70 -23.36 -29.13 -5.59
N GLN A 71 -24.68 -29.10 -5.46
CA GLN A 71 -25.49 -30.31 -5.35
C GLN A 71 -25.80 -30.85 -6.74
N LEU A 72 -25.75 -32.17 -6.88
CA LEU A 72 -26.19 -32.85 -8.09
C LEU A 72 -27.72 -32.78 -8.14
N LEU A 73 -28.28 -32.51 -9.33
CA LEU A 73 -29.72 -32.40 -9.52
C LEU A 73 -30.44 -33.66 -8.99
N GLY A 74 -31.37 -33.49 -8.04
CA GLY A 74 -32.24 -34.57 -7.55
C GLY A 74 -32.02 -35.05 -6.10
N GLN A 75 -31.22 -34.36 -5.29
CA GLN A 75 -31.29 -34.44 -3.82
C GLN A 75 -31.67 -33.09 -3.22
#